data_AF-A0A328VHT4-F1
#
_entry.id   AF-A0A328VHT4-F1
#
_cell.length_a   1.000
_cell.length_b   1.000
_cell.length_c   1.000
_cell.angle_alpha   90.00
_cell.angle_beta   90.00
_cell.angle_gamma   90.00
#
_symmetry.space_group_name_H-M   'P 1'
#
loop_
_entity.id
_entity.type
_entity.pdbx_description
1 polymer ?
#
loop_
_entity_poly.entity_id
_entity_poly.type
_entity_poly.pdbx_seq_one_letter_code
_entity_poly.pdbx_strand_id
1 'polypeptide(L)'
;MLIYGFDWRSYRELVMPAFARWLTANDAGEVEALYAATSLAYEEAFLPAAMQSARTWPRAVAFVATLPRGPHSLYEYRLLCSADEFTVLSDRYLYRHVPHLHRCSEALAAVWSAIVEHYCVPGEILTRATVETEQRPTATRAAVALMSQPEEVKGSSLQLSEAYFEVTSPDLREEEPPEGFFLGQHPNVLRLRGWLASISPAALALFEYLACGRRALPFEDGLRPGLLGALTRVSLGHYIGYLTPTEVKRLAHCLHTATAPETEVAARDYDRFRQGVASGQETRLIDEVLPAYGTNLLTAVRLAAEQDLGLICRQK
;
A
#
# COMPACT_ATOMS: atom_id res chain seq x y z
N MET A 1 4.14 2.51 5.55
CA MET A 1 3.50 2.24 4.26
C MET A 1 4.27 1.16 3.54
N LEU A 2 3.56 0.23 2.90
CA LEU A 2 4.15 -0.91 2.19
C LEU A 2 3.73 -0.86 0.71
N ILE A 3 4.65 -1.18 -0.19
CA ILE A 3 4.37 -1.35 -1.62
C ILE A 3 4.47 -2.83 -1.98
N TYR A 4 3.52 -3.28 -2.79
CA TYR A 4 3.50 -4.62 -3.36
C TYR A 4 3.45 -4.56 -4.87
N GLY A 5 3.87 -5.65 -5.51
CA GLY A 5 3.58 -5.91 -6.91
C GLY A 5 2.07 -6.09 -7.05
N PHE A 6 1.51 -5.56 -8.14
CA PHE A 6 0.09 -5.63 -8.40
C PHE A 6 -0.12 -6.28 -9.77
N ASP A 7 -0.67 -7.50 -9.77
CA ASP A 7 -1.07 -8.19 -10.99
C ASP A 7 -2.32 -7.51 -11.58
N TRP A 8 -2.03 -6.45 -12.34
CA TRP A 8 -3.03 -5.65 -13.04
C TRP A 8 -3.83 -6.49 -14.05
N ARG A 9 -3.22 -7.54 -14.61
CA ARG A 9 -3.88 -8.40 -15.58
C ARG A 9 -4.98 -9.21 -14.89
N SER A 10 -4.67 -9.89 -13.80
CA SER A 10 -5.67 -10.61 -13.00
C SER A 10 -6.75 -9.67 -12.47
N TYR A 11 -6.36 -8.48 -12.02
CA TYR A 11 -7.33 -7.46 -11.59
C TYR A 11 -8.32 -7.08 -12.71
N ARG A 12 -7.81 -6.81 -13.92
CA ARG A 12 -8.59 -6.38 -15.09
C ARG A 12 -9.40 -7.49 -15.75
N GLU A 13 -8.85 -8.68 -15.86
CA GLU A 13 -9.42 -9.78 -16.67
C GLU A 13 -10.29 -10.72 -15.83
N LEU A 14 -10.04 -10.82 -14.52
CA LEU A 14 -10.73 -11.77 -13.63
C LEU A 14 -11.59 -11.05 -12.60
N VAL A 15 -10.99 -10.20 -11.76
CA VAL A 15 -11.69 -9.61 -10.60
C VAL A 15 -12.75 -8.60 -11.05
N MET A 16 -12.36 -7.59 -11.81
CA MET A 16 -13.26 -6.51 -12.22
C MET A 16 -14.48 -7.00 -13.04
N PRO A 17 -14.34 -7.91 -14.02
CA PRO A 17 -15.49 -8.45 -14.75
C PRO A 17 -16.46 -9.25 -13.87
N ALA A 18 -15.97 -9.99 -12.87
CA ALA A 18 -16.82 -10.69 -11.91
C ALA A 18 -17.69 -9.70 -11.12
N PHE A 19 -17.09 -8.63 -10.59
CA PHE A 19 -17.83 -7.57 -9.90
C PHE A 19 -18.79 -6.83 -10.85
N ALA A 20 -18.40 -6.57 -12.09
CA ALA A 20 -19.27 -5.92 -13.08
C ALA A 20 -20.58 -6.70 -13.29
N ARG A 21 -20.51 -8.03 -13.49
CA ARG A 21 -21.71 -8.88 -13.63
C ARG A 21 -22.55 -8.89 -12.37
N TRP A 22 -21.92 -8.97 -11.20
CA TRP A 22 -22.66 -8.97 -9.95
C TRP A 22 -23.42 -7.66 -9.73
N LEU A 23 -22.77 -6.52 -9.89
CA LEU A 23 -23.40 -5.21 -9.67
C LEU A 23 -24.44 -4.86 -10.74
N THR A 24 -24.27 -5.32 -11.99
CA THR A 24 -25.17 -4.96 -13.09
C THR A 24 -26.31 -5.97 -13.30
N ALA A 25 -26.01 -7.26 -13.26
CA ALA A 25 -26.97 -8.34 -13.53
C ALA A 25 -27.43 -9.10 -12.27
N ASN A 26 -26.86 -8.79 -11.10
CA ASN A 26 -27.11 -9.53 -9.85
C ASN A 26 -26.67 -11.00 -9.92
N ASP A 27 -25.73 -11.31 -10.82
CA ASP A 27 -25.12 -12.63 -10.95
C ASP A 27 -23.86 -12.70 -10.08
N ALA A 28 -23.96 -13.38 -8.94
CA ALA A 28 -22.91 -13.48 -7.95
C ALA A 28 -21.96 -14.67 -8.19
N GLY A 29 -22.25 -15.58 -9.13
CA GLY A 29 -21.61 -16.90 -9.19
C GLY A 29 -20.09 -16.85 -9.32
N GLU A 30 -19.57 -15.97 -10.17
CA GLU A 30 -18.12 -15.83 -10.34
C GLU A 30 -17.44 -15.14 -9.16
N VAL A 31 -18.07 -14.12 -8.56
CA VAL A 31 -17.52 -13.44 -7.38
C VAL A 31 -17.52 -14.38 -6.18
N GLU A 32 -18.56 -15.20 -6.03
CA GLU A 32 -18.65 -16.23 -4.99
C GLU A 32 -17.51 -17.23 -5.10
N ALA A 33 -17.25 -17.73 -6.31
CA ALA A 33 -16.16 -18.65 -6.57
C ALA A 33 -14.79 -18.05 -6.23
N LEU A 34 -14.56 -16.78 -6.61
CA LEU A 34 -13.34 -16.07 -6.26
C LEU A 34 -13.22 -15.88 -4.74
N TYR A 35 -14.30 -15.44 -4.08
CA TYR A 35 -14.30 -15.20 -2.63
C TYR A 35 -14.07 -16.49 -1.83
N ALA A 36 -14.70 -17.60 -2.23
CA ALA A 36 -14.59 -18.88 -1.53
C ALA A 36 -13.15 -19.43 -1.45
N ALA A 37 -12.26 -18.99 -2.35
CA ALA A 37 -10.84 -19.36 -2.33
C ALA A 37 -9.98 -18.51 -1.36
N THR A 38 -10.53 -17.41 -0.83
CA THR A 38 -9.78 -16.48 0.03
C THR A 38 -9.64 -16.99 1.46
N SER A 39 -8.56 -16.59 2.14
CA SER A 39 -8.35 -16.92 3.56
C SER A 39 -9.48 -16.38 4.44
N LEU A 40 -10.05 -15.22 4.13
CA LEU A 40 -11.20 -14.68 4.87
C LEU A 40 -12.40 -15.63 4.79
N ALA A 41 -12.75 -16.13 3.59
CA ALA A 41 -13.86 -17.05 3.44
C ALA A 41 -13.63 -18.36 4.20
N TYR A 42 -12.39 -18.85 4.20
CA TYR A 42 -11.98 -20.01 4.98
C TYR A 42 -12.15 -19.77 6.49
N GLU A 43 -11.61 -18.67 7.02
CA GLU A 43 -11.72 -18.32 8.45
C GLU A 43 -13.18 -18.16 8.90
N GLU A 44 -14.00 -17.50 8.08
CA GLU A 44 -15.42 -17.29 8.37
C GLU A 44 -16.22 -18.61 8.46
N ALA A 45 -15.74 -19.69 7.83
CA ALA A 45 -16.38 -21.00 7.90
C ALA A 45 -16.30 -21.61 9.32
N PHE A 46 -15.33 -21.20 10.13
CA PHE A 46 -15.12 -21.69 11.50
C PHE A 46 -15.81 -20.82 12.56
N LEU A 47 -16.52 -19.77 12.16
CA LEU A 47 -17.22 -18.91 13.11
C LEU A 47 -18.31 -19.68 13.88
N PRO A 48 -18.45 -19.45 15.20
CA PRO A 48 -19.53 -20.04 15.99
C PRO A 48 -20.91 -19.68 15.44
N ALA A 49 -21.91 -20.52 15.69
CA ALA A 49 -23.29 -20.32 15.22
C ALA A 49 -23.85 -18.93 15.55
N ALA A 50 -23.52 -18.39 16.74
CA ALA A 50 -23.94 -17.07 17.18
C ALA A 50 -23.37 -15.90 16.34
N MET A 51 -22.26 -16.12 15.62
CA MET A 51 -21.57 -15.12 14.80
C MET A 51 -21.82 -15.32 13.29
N GLN A 52 -22.63 -16.30 12.89
CA GLN A 52 -22.88 -16.58 11.47
C GLN A 52 -23.53 -15.41 10.73
N SER A 53 -24.32 -14.57 11.42
CA SER A 53 -24.90 -13.34 10.85
C SER A 53 -23.87 -12.23 10.58
N ALA A 54 -22.69 -12.29 11.20
CA ALA A 54 -21.63 -11.32 11.01
C ALA A 54 -20.77 -11.59 9.76
N ARG A 55 -20.94 -12.76 9.13
CA ARG A 55 -20.19 -13.17 7.93
C ARG A 55 -20.30 -12.14 6.82
N THR A 56 -19.18 -11.93 6.13
CA THR A 56 -19.01 -10.89 5.14
C THR A 56 -19.84 -11.20 3.89
N TRP A 57 -19.79 -12.44 3.38
CA TRP A 57 -20.46 -12.80 2.13
C TRP A 57 -21.98 -12.57 2.14
N PRO A 58 -22.76 -13.08 3.11
CA PRO A 58 -24.21 -12.85 3.13
C PRO A 58 -24.58 -11.37 3.23
N ARG A 59 -23.79 -10.58 3.99
CA ARG A 59 -23.99 -9.13 4.12
C ARG A 59 -23.73 -8.40 2.80
N ALA A 60 -22.69 -8.79 2.06
CA ALA A 60 -22.38 -8.21 0.76
C ALA A 60 -23.47 -8.53 -0.29
N VAL A 61 -23.95 -9.78 -0.32
CA VAL A 61 -25.08 -10.20 -1.18
C VAL A 61 -26.35 -9.42 -0.89
N ALA A 62 -26.73 -9.31 0.39
CA ALA A 62 -27.88 -8.52 0.80
C ALA A 62 -27.73 -7.05 0.38
N PHE A 63 -26.54 -6.47 0.52
CA PHE A 63 -26.27 -5.11 0.09
C PHE A 63 -26.43 -4.92 -1.42
N VAL A 64 -25.81 -5.77 -2.25
CA VAL A 64 -25.88 -5.66 -3.72
C VAL A 64 -27.31 -5.83 -4.24
N ALA A 65 -28.14 -6.62 -3.57
CA ALA A 65 -29.57 -6.74 -3.88
C ALA A 65 -30.35 -5.42 -3.65
N THR A 66 -29.87 -4.52 -2.79
CA THR A 66 -30.51 -3.20 -2.53
C THR A 66 -30.04 -2.09 -3.46
N LEU A 67 -29.03 -2.33 -4.31
CA LEU A 67 -28.47 -1.30 -5.19
C LEU A 67 -29.49 -0.86 -6.26
N PRO A 68 -29.58 0.46 -6.55
CA PRO A 68 -30.41 0.98 -7.64
C PRO A 68 -30.08 0.34 -8.99
N ARG A 69 -31.11 -0.08 -9.74
CA ARG A 69 -30.96 -0.73 -11.06
C ARG A 69 -31.42 0.15 -12.23
N GLY A 70 -31.48 1.47 -12.02
CA GLY A 70 -31.80 2.42 -13.09
C GLY A 70 -30.70 2.47 -14.16
N PRO A 71 -31.00 2.88 -15.41
CA PRO A 71 -30.02 2.92 -16.50
C PRO A 71 -28.73 3.69 -16.15
N HIS A 72 -28.87 4.80 -15.41
CA HIS A 72 -27.73 5.60 -14.96
C HIS A 72 -26.86 4.85 -13.94
N SER A 73 -27.47 4.24 -12.92
CA SER A 73 -26.73 3.49 -11.89
C SER A 73 -26.01 2.27 -12.49
N LEU A 74 -26.66 1.57 -13.43
CA LEU A 74 -26.04 0.45 -14.13
C LEU A 74 -24.83 0.89 -14.98
N TYR A 75 -24.90 2.08 -15.59
CA TYR A 75 -23.77 2.66 -16.31
C TYR A 75 -22.61 2.99 -15.36
N GLU A 76 -22.88 3.61 -14.21
CA GLU A 76 -21.85 3.90 -13.21
C GLU A 76 -21.18 2.62 -12.68
N TYR A 77 -21.94 1.55 -12.44
CA TYR A 77 -21.37 0.27 -11.99
C TYR A 77 -20.45 -0.37 -13.04
N ARG A 78 -20.77 -0.21 -14.33
CA ARG A 78 -19.89 -0.67 -15.42
C ARG A 78 -18.58 0.11 -15.43
N LEU A 79 -18.66 1.45 -15.32
CA LEU A 79 -17.46 2.28 -15.25
C LEU A 79 -16.61 1.95 -14.02
N LEU A 80 -17.25 1.78 -12.86
CA LEU A 80 -16.60 1.43 -11.60
C LEU A 80 -15.82 0.11 -11.70
N CYS A 81 -16.38 -0.87 -12.40
CA CYS A 81 -15.79 -2.20 -12.60
C CYS A 81 -15.02 -2.32 -13.93
N SER A 82 -14.68 -1.21 -14.57
CA SER A 82 -13.88 -1.18 -15.78
C SER A 82 -12.50 -0.65 -15.40
N ALA A 83 -11.52 -1.53 -15.19
CA ALA A 83 -10.21 -1.14 -14.64
C ALA A 83 -9.58 0.02 -15.41
N ASP A 84 -9.63 -0.02 -16.75
CA ASP A 84 -9.03 1.01 -17.60
C ASP A 84 -9.83 2.33 -17.56
N GLU A 85 -11.16 2.26 -17.74
CA GLU A 85 -12.01 3.46 -17.76
C GLU A 85 -12.04 4.12 -16.39
N PHE A 86 -12.16 3.34 -15.31
CA PHE A 86 -12.07 3.83 -13.94
C PHE A 86 -10.74 4.54 -13.69
N THR A 87 -9.60 3.94 -14.08
CA THR A 87 -8.29 4.56 -13.90
C THR A 87 -8.24 5.92 -14.61
N VAL A 88 -8.62 5.97 -15.89
CA VAL A 88 -8.60 7.20 -16.70
C VAL A 88 -9.53 8.27 -16.14
N LEU A 89 -10.71 7.89 -15.65
CA LEU A 89 -11.65 8.82 -15.03
C LEU A 89 -11.10 9.32 -13.69
N SER A 90 -10.58 8.42 -12.85
CA SER A 90 -10.01 8.75 -11.54
C SER A 90 -8.88 9.78 -11.64
N ASP A 91 -8.07 9.71 -12.70
CA ASP A 91 -6.98 10.67 -12.94
C ASP A 91 -7.46 12.08 -13.32
N ARG A 92 -8.59 12.17 -14.03
CA ARG A 92 -9.12 13.43 -14.56
C ARG A 92 -9.94 14.19 -13.53
N TYR A 93 -10.52 13.49 -12.55
CA TYR A 93 -11.40 14.10 -11.57
C TYR A 93 -10.67 14.34 -10.25
N LEU A 94 -10.48 15.61 -9.90
CA LEU A 94 -10.16 16.04 -8.54
C LEU A 94 -11.34 15.68 -7.61
N TYR A 95 -11.41 14.42 -7.16
CA TYR A 95 -12.29 13.81 -6.14
C TYR A 95 -13.82 13.99 -6.25
N ARG A 96 -14.36 14.94 -7.01
CA ARG A 96 -15.79 15.31 -6.95
C ARG A 96 -16.72 14.48 -7.84
N HIS A 97 -16.19 13.74 -8.82
CA HIS A 97 -17.00 13.01 -9.81
C HIS A 97 -16.41 11.65 -10.23
N VAL A 98 -15.60 11.03 -9.39
CA VAL A 98 -15.17 9.64 -9.63
C VAL A 98 -16.42 8.74 -9.56
N PRO A 99 -16.60 7.77 -10.48
CA PRO A 99 -17.66 6.78 -10.35
C PRO A 99 -17.58 6.11 -8.98
N HIS A 100 -18.68 6.08 -8.25
CA HIS A 100 -18.74 5.52 -6.91
C HIS A 100 -20.04 4.73 -6.75
N LEU A 101 -20.05 3.81 -5.79
CA LEU A 101 -21.30 3.21 -5.36
C LEU A 101 -22.18 4.28 -4.70
N HIS A 102 -23.48 4.26 -5.02
CA HIS A 102 -24.46 5.16 -4.39
C HIS A 102 -24.46 5.07 -2.85
N ARG A 103 -24.05 3.92 -2.29
CA ARG A 103 -23.85 3.72 -0.85
C ARG A 103 -22.58 2.91 -0.62
N CYS A 104 -21.85 3.21 0.45
CA CYS A 104 -20.70 2.42 0.87
C CYS A 104 -21.17 1.13 1.57
N SER A 105 -20.42 0.05 1.40
CA SER A 105 -20.65 -1.21 2.11
C SER A 105 -19.32 -1.81 2.55
N GLU A 106 -19.12 -1.86 3.86
CA GLU A 106 -17.95 -2.49 4.47
C GLU A 106 -17.83 -3.96 4.03
N ALA A 107 -18.95 -4.68 3.99
CA ALA A 107 -18.93 -6.09 3.59
C ALA A 107 -18.51 -6.26 2.13
N LEU A 108 -18.99 -5.41 1.23
CA LEU A 108 -18.58 -5.46 -0.18
C LEU A 108 -17.10 -5.10 -0.35
N ALA A 109 -16.62 -4.07 0.36
CA ALA A 109 -15.21 -3.70 0.38
C ALA A 109 -14.34 -4.84 0.90
N ALA A 110 -14.74 -5.52 1.98
CA ALA A 110 -14.00 -6.66 2.53
C ALA A 110 -13.96 -7.86 1.56
N VAL A 111 -15.06 -8.19 0.87
CA VAL A 111 -15.06 -9.23 -0.19
C VAL A 111 -14.07 -8.84 -1.29
N TRP A 112 -14.15 -7.60 -1.78
CA TRP A 112 -13.28 -7.12 -2.84
C TRP A 112 -11.81 -7.12 -2.43
N SER A 113 -11.48 -6.60 -1.25
CA SER A 113 -10.12 -6.54 -0.72
C SER A 113 -9.52 -7.92 -0.51
N ALA A 114 -10.29 -8.88 0.00
CA ALA A 114 -9.85 -10.27 0.16
C ALA A 114 -9.55 -10.93 -1.20
N ILE A 115 -10.38 -10.69 -2.22
CA ILE A 115 -10.14 -11.20 -3.58
C ILE A 115 -8.91 -10.53 -4.19
N VAL A 116 -8.75 -9.21 -4.05
CA VAL A 116 -7.57 -8.49 -4.57
C VAL A 116 -6.30 -8.97 -3.90
N GLU A 117 -6.31 -9.16 -2.57
CA GLU A 117 -5.15 -9.67 -1.83
C GLU A 117 -4.77 -11.08 -2.28
N HIS A 118 -5.76 -11.96 -2.49
CA HIS A 118 -5.50 -13.34 -2.92
C HIS A 118 -5.03 -13.47 -4.38
N TYR A 119 -5.66 -12.74 -5.31
CA TYR A 119 -5.42 -12.94 -6.74
C TYR A 119 -4.51 -11.90 -7.39
N CYS A 120 -4.43 -10.70 -6.83
CA CYS A 120 -3.80 -9.56 -7.50
C CYS A 120 -2.57 -9.03 -6.76
N VAL A 121 -2.37 -9.38 -5.49
CA VAL A 121 -1.19 -8.98 -4.72
C VAL A 121 -0.32 -10.22 -4.55
N PRO A 122 0.52 -10.56 -5.54
CA PRO A 122 1.43 -11.67 -5.41
C PRO A 122 2.55 -11.27 -4.46
N GLY A 123 2.34 -11.51 -3.17
CA GLY A 123 3.35 -11.20 -2.17
C GLY A 123 4.69 -11.88 -2.47
N GLU A 124 4.68 -13.10 -3.01
CA GLU A 124 5.91 -13.87 -3.25
C GLU A 124 6.72 -13.42 -4.48
N ILE A 125 6.12 -12.74 -5.45
CA ILE A 125 6.75 -12.53 -6.77
C ILE A 125 7.85 -11.45 -6.71
N LEU A 126 7.66 -10.40 -5.92
CA LEU A 126 8.72 -9.40 -5.71
C LEU A 126 9.79 -9.87 -4.71
N THR A 127 9.41 -10.65 -3.70
CA THR A 127 10.33 -11.12 -2.64
C THR A 127 11.22 -12.28 -3.09
N ARG A 128 10.79 -13.09 -4.07
CA ARG A 128 11.67 -14.11 -4.67
C ARG A 128 12.82 -13.48 -5.48
N ALA A 129 12.57 -12.38 -6.16
CA ALA A 129 13.59 -11.68 -6.95
C ALA A 129 14.68 -11.00 -6.10
N THR A 130 14.35 -10.54 -4.88
CA THR A 130 15.36 -10.02 -3.94
C THR A 130 16.29 -11.12 -3.43
N VAL A 131 15.77 -12.32 -3.12
CA VAL A 131 16.57 -13.47 -2.68
C VAL A 131 17.54 -13.94 -3.78
N GLU A 132 17.13 -13.91 -5.06
CA GLU A 132 18.03 -14.23 -6.18
C GLU A 132 19.10 -13.16 -6.42
N THR A 133 18.82 -11.90 -6.11
CA THR A 133 19.76 -10.78 -6.30
C THR A 133 20.80 -10.71 -5.16
N GLU A 134 20.43 -11.09 -3.93
CA GLU A 134 21.33 -11.12 -2.76
C GLU A 134 22.28 -12.33 -2.73
N GLN A 135 22.07 -13.35 -3.56
CA GLN A 135 22.95 -14.53 -3.66
C GLN A 135 24.27 -14.28 -4.44
N ARG A 136 24.57 -13.04 -4.83
CA ARG A 136 25.91 -12.64 -5.29
C ARG A 136 26.75 -12.22 -4.07
N PRO A 137 27.79 -12.98 -3.68
CA PRO A 137 28.46 -12.76 -2.41
C PRO A 137 29.37 -11.54 -2.49
N THR A 138 29.12 -10.53 -1.64
CA THR A 138 30.16 -9.58 -1.22
C THR A 138 30.26 -9.66 0.29
N ALA A 139 31.16 -10.53 0.74
CA ALA A 139 31.51 -10.72 2.13
C ALA A 139 32.33 -9.53 2.65
N THR A 140 31.82 -8.81 3.65
CA THR A 140 32.53 -8.44 4.90
C THR A 140 31.61 -7.62 5.81
N ARG A 141 30.91 -8.27 6.74
CA ARG A 141 30.34 -7.59 7.92
C ARG A 141 31.42 -7.52 8.99
N ALA A 142 32.07 -6.37 9.12
CA ALA A 142 32.91 -6.05 10.27
C ALA A 142 32.01 -5.54 11.40
N ALA A 143 31.80 -6.35 12.44
CA ALA A 143 31.23 -5.90 13.69
C ALA A 143 32.28 -5.09 14.45
N VAL A 144 32.06 -3.79 14.63
CA VAL A 144 32.84 -2.96 15.56
C VAL A 144 31.99 -2.77 16.82
N ALA A 145 32.31 -3.55 17.84
CA ALA A 145 31.81 -3.32 19.19
C ALA A 145 32.62 -2.18 19.83
N LEU A 146 31.95 -1.10 20.22
CA LEU A 146 32.52 -0.08 21.11
C LEU A 146 31.73 -0.09 22.40
N MET A 147 32.33 -0.71 23.43
CA MET A 147 31.89 -0.60 24.81
C MET A 147 32.21 0.80 25.35
N SER A 148 31.29 1.41 26.10
CA SER A 148 31.55 2.27 27.27
C SER A 148 30.22 2.70 27.93
N GLN A 149 30.06 2.40 29.22
CA GLN A 149 29.18 3.06 30.19
C GLN A 149 30.07 3.68 31.29
N PRO A 150 29.56 4.43 32.28
CA PRO A 150 28.64 5.58 32.25
C PRO A 150 29.17 6.76 33.12
N GLU A 151 28.60 7.96 33.01
CA GLU A 151 28.51 8.89 34.17
C GLU A 151 27.22 9.71 34.12
N GLU A 152 26.55 9.77 35.27
CA GLU A 152 25.32 10.51 35.55
C GLU A 152 25.57 12.01 35.69
N VAL A 153 24.74 12.86 35.07
CA VAL A 153 24.40 14.18 35.64
C VAL A 153 22.92 14.49 35.39
N LYS A 154 22.22 14.78 36.49
CA LYS A 154 20.81 15.20 36.61
C LYS A 154 20.52 16.49 35.84
N GLY A 155 19.38 16.55 35.15
CA GLY A 155 18.78 17.81 34.69
C GLY A 155 17.63 17.63 33.70
N SER A 156 16.41 17.77 34.21
CA SER A 156 15.12 17.89 33.49
C SER A 156 15.19 18.41 32.04
N SER A 157 14.76 17.60 31.09
CA SER A 157 13.87 18.00 29.98
C SER A 157 13.17 16.76 29.42
N LEU A 158 11.92 16.94 28.96
CA LEU A 158 11.01 15.91 28.49
C LEU A 158 11.66 14.91 27.52
N GLN A 159 12.06 13.75 28.02
CA GLN A 159 12.40 12.59 27.20
C GLN A 159 11.12 11.82 26.87
N LEU A 160 10.44 12.21 25.81
CA LEU A 160 9.70 11.24 25.00
C LEU A 160 10.74 10.51 24.15
N SER A 161 11.31 9.45 24.72
CA SER A 161 12.11 8.49 23.97
C SER A 161 11.18 7.69 23.07
N GLU A 162 10.97 8.13 21.83
CA GLU A 162 10.65 7.18 20.76
C GLU A 162 11.93 6.37 20.51
N ALA A 163 12.02 5.23 21.19
CA ALA A 163 13.10 4.28 21.03
C ALA A 163 13.09 3.72 19.60
N TYR A 164 14.03 4.20 18.79
CA TYR A 164 14.38 3.65 17.49
C TYR A 164 15.39 2.51 17.70
N PHE A 165 14.91 1.33 18.11
CA PHE A 165 15.68 0.08 18.07
C PHE A 165 14.71 -1.10 17.96
N GLU A 166 14.70 -1.77 16.80
CA GLU A 166 14.13 -3.11 16.70
C GLU A 166 15.07 -4.08 17.41
N VAL A 167 14.62 -4.60 18.54
CA VAL A 167 15.24 -5.76 19.20
C VAL A 167 14.81 -7.00 18.43
N THR A 168 15.71 -7.55 17.61
CA THR A 168 15.59 -8.94 17.14
C THR A 168 15.67 -9.87 18.35
N SER A 169 14.53 -10.39 18.80
CA SER A 169 14.51 -11.60 19.60
C SER A 169 14.77 -12.79 18.68
N PRO A 170 15.68 -13.71 19.02
CA PRO A 170 15.75 -14.99 18.33
C PRO A 170 14.59 -15.86 18.80
N ASP A 171 14.17 -16.78 17.93
CA ASP A 171 13.24 -17.88 18.17
C ASP A 171 11.73 -17.57 18.10
N LEU A 172 11.22 -17.57 16.87
CA LEU A 172 10.10 -18.39 16.38
C LEU A 172 9.98 -18.13 14.86
N ARG A 173 10.40 -19.07 14.02
CA ARG A 173 10.15 -19.02 12.57
C ARG A 173 8.67 -19.34 12.32
N GLU A 174 7.81 -18.35 12.52
CA GLU A 174 6.55 -18.27 11.79
C GLU A 174 6.89 -17.73 10.39
N GLU A 175 6.35 -18.35 9.34
CA GLU A 175 6.50 -17.86 7.97
C GLU A 175 5.84 -16.47 7.89
N GLU A 176 6.65 -15.43 8.03
CA GLU A 176 6.19 -14.05 7.94
C GLU A 176 5.57 -13.83 6.54
N PRO A 177 4.36 -13.24 6.47
CA PRO A 177 3.71 -13.01 5.19
C PRO A 177 4.63 -12.14 4.33
N PRO A 178 4.66 -12.37 3.00
CA PRO A 178 5.62 -11.74 2.10
C PRO A 178 5.67 -10.22 2.31
N GLU A 179 6.82 -9.76 2.81
CA GLU A 179 7.01 -8.37 3.17
C GLU A 179 7.04 -7.51 1.92
N GLY A 180 6.02 -6.67 1.74
CA GLY A 180 6.08 -5.59 0.76
C GLY A 180 7.23 -4.62 1.07
N PHE A 181 7.64 -3.82 0.10
CA PHE A 181 8.69 -2.84 0.29
C PHE A 181 8.22 -1.72 1.21
N PHE A 182 8.87 -1.58 2.37
CA PHE A 182 8.55 -0.51 3.31
C PHE A 182 9.09 0.84 2.80
N LEU A 183 8.19 1.82 2.70
CA LEU A 183 8.51 3.20 2.31
C LEU A 183 8.59 4.18 3.49
N GLY A 184 8.52 3.67 4.71
CA GLY A 184 8.48 4.52 5.91
C GLY A 184 7.07 4.98 6.29
N GLN A 185 7.05 5.83 7.31
CA GLN A 185 5.87 6.55 7.82
C GLN A 185 5.70 7.89 7.08
N HIS A 186 4.61 8.64 7.36
CA HIS A 186 4.29 9.92 6.70
C HIS A 186 5.47 10.89 6.51
N PRO A 187 6.38 11.10 7.48
CA PRO A 187 7.53 11.98 7.27
C PRO A 187 8.47 11.53 6.15
N ASN A 188 8.66 10.21 5.99
CA ASN A 188 9.50 9.68 4.92
C ASN A 188 8.84 9.83 3.55
N VAL A 189 7.51 9.80 3.50
CA VAL A 189 6.75 10.08 2.27
C VAL A 189 7.04 11.51 1.80
N LEU A 190 7.07 12.49 2.70
CA LEU A 190 7.40 13.88 2.35
C LEU A 190 8.83 14.02 1.81
N ARG A 191 9.81 13.34 2.43
CA ARG A 191 11.20 13.31 1.96
C ARG A 191 11.33 12.66 0.58
N LEU A 192 10.62 11.54 0.37
CA LEU A 192 10.57 10.87 -0.93
C LEU A 192 9.97 11.79 -2.00
N ARG A 193 8.92 12.56 -1.67
CA ARG A 193 8.33 13.53 -2.60
C ARG A 193 9.35 14.57 -3.03
N GLY A 194 10.04 15.24 -2.10
CA GLY A 194 11.02 16.27 -2.47
C GLY A 194 12.22 15.71 -3.24
N TRP A 195 12.72 14.53 -2.85
CA TRP A 195 13.76 13.84 -3.61
C TRP A 195 13.32 13.50 -5.03
N LEU A 196 12.13 12.92 -5.22
CA LEU A 196 11.58 12.61 -6.54
C LEU A 196 11.34 13.88 -7.37
N ALA A 197 10.88 14.97 -6.74
CA ALA A 197 10.71 16.26 -7.40
C ALA A 197 12.02 16.81 -7.96
N SER A 198 13.14 16.59 -7.25
CA SER A 198 14.48 16.98 -7.71
C SER A 198 14.99 16.16 -8.90
N ILE A 199 14.45 14.95 -9.11
CA ILE A 199 14.82 14.06 -10.23
C ILE A 199 13.93 14.31 -11.43
N SER A 200 12.60 14.22 -11.25
CA SER A 200 11.63 14.35 -12.33
C SER A 200 10.25 14.71 -11.80
N PRO A 201 9.60 15.77 -12.32
CA PRO A 201 8.20 16.08 -11.99
C PRO A 201 7.24 14.93 -12.28
N ALA A 202 7.52 14.13 -13.32
CA ALA A 202 6.70 12.97 -13.66
C ALA A 202 6.83 11.85 -12.62
N ALA A 203 8.03 11.63 -12.07
CA ALA A 203 8.25 10.65 -11.01
C ALA A 203 7.49 11.03 -9.73
N LEU A 204 7.51 12.31 -9.36
CA LEU A 204 6.71 12.83 -8.25
C LEU A 204 5.22 12.59 -8.47
N ALA A 205 4.69 12.94 -9.66
CA ALA A 205 3.26 12.78 -9.94
C ALA A 205 2.79 11.32 -9.84
N LEU A 206 3.56 10.39 -10.41
CA LEU A 206 3.27 8.94 -10.30
C LEU A 206 3.38 8.45 -8.86
N PHE A 207 4.35 8.95 -8.09
CA PHE A 207 4.44 8.65 -6.67
C PHE A 207 3.24 9.19 -5.88
N GLU A 208 2.67 10.34 -6.26
CA GLU A 208 1.46 10.84 -5.60
C GLU A 208 0.25 9.94 -5.86
N TYR A 209 0.12 9.36 -7.07
CA TYR A 209 -0.90 8.35 -7.38
C TYR A 209 -0.73 7.07 -6.57
N LEU A 210 0.52 6.64 -6.35
CA LEU A 210 0.81 5.42 -5.61
C LEU A 210 0.60 5.57 -4.10
N ALA A 211 1.14 6.64 -3.51
CA ALA A 211 1.42 6.70 -2.07
C ALA A 211 0.80 7.92 -1.36
N CYS A 212 0.21 8.88 -2.10
CA CYS A 212 -0.32 10.10 -1.49
C CYS A 212 -1.85 10.21 -1.55
N GLY A 213 -2.54 9.11 -1.87
CA GLY A 213 -4.00 9.07 -1.90
C GLY A 213 -4.63 9.80 -3.08
N ARG A 214 -3.84 10.23 -4.08
CA ARG A 214 -4.35 10.95 -5.27
C ARG A 214 -5.17 10.09 -6.21
N ARG A 215 -5.02 8.77 -6.12
CA ARG A 215 -5.77 7.78 -6.87
C ARG A 215 -6.20 6.68 -5.89
N ALA A 216 -7.46 6.29 -5.93
CA ALA A 216 -8.02 5.25 -5.07
C ALA A 216 -8.60 4.12 -5.91
N LEU A 217 -8.85 2.97 -5.29
CA LEU A 217 -9.53 1.84 -5.91
C LEU A 217 -11.06 1.94 -5.69
N PRO A 218 -11.88 1.37 -6.59
CA PRO A 218 -13.32 1.66 -6.70
C PRO A 218 -14.18 1.38 -5.45
N PHE A 219 -13.75 0.48 -4.56
CA PHE A 219 -14.53 0.07 -3.39
C PHE A 219 -13.95 0.56 -2.06
N GLU A 220 -12.87 1.34 -2.09
CA GLU A 220 -12.21 1.91 -0.90
C GLU A 220 -12.78 3.30 -0.50
N ASP A 221 -13.62 3.90 -1.35
CA ASP A 221 -14.20 5.22 -1.09
C ASP A 221 -15.17 5.21 0.11
N GLY A 222 -14.77 5.87 1.20
CA GLY A 222 -15.64 6.21 2.33
C GLY A 222 -15.34 5.52 3.66
N LEU A 223 -14.45 4.53 3.70
CA LEU A 223 -14.02 3.88 4.95
C LEU A 223 -12.94 4.72 5.62
N ARG A 224 -13.34 5.76 6.36
CA ARG A 224 -12.40 6.58 7.14
C ARG A 224 -11.79 5.73 8.27
N PRO A 225 -10.45 5.73 8.43
CA PRO A 225 -9.74 4.96 9.48
C PRO A 225 -10.20 5.27 10.92
N GLY A 226 -10.86 6.41 11.14
CA GLY A 226 -11.29 6.85 12.47
C GLY A 226 -12.53 6.16 13.05
N LEU A 227 -13.32 5.41 12.26
CA LEU A 227 -14.51 4.69 12.78
C LEU A 227 -14.22 3.24 13.21
N LEU A 228 -13.06 2.68 12.86
CA LEU A 228 -12.70 1.27 13.06
C LEU A 228 -11.58 1.08 14.09
N GLY A 229 -11.49 1.98 15.08
CA GLY A 229 -10.61 1.81 16.23
C GLY A 229 -11.16 0.77 17.20
N ALA A 230 -10.85 -0.51 16.98
CA ALA A 230 -10.48 -1.49 18.03
C ALA A 230 -10.81 -2.97 17.72
N LEU A 231 -11.64 -3.29 16.71
CA LEU A 231 -12.15 -4.67 16.56
C LEU A 231 -11.78 -5.40 15.27
N THR A 232 -11.15 -4.75 14.31
CA THR A 232 -10.69 -5.39 13.07
C THR A 232 -9.18 -5.22 12.91
N ARG A 233 -8.41 -6.02 13.68
CA ARG A 233 -6.99 -6.26 13.40
C ARG A 233 -6.74 -7.01 12.08
N VAL A 234 -7.80 -7.48 11.43
CA VAL A 234 -7.77 -8.02 10.06
C VAL A 234 -8.03 -6.86 9.11
N SER A 235 -7.01 -6.03 8.89
CA SER A 235 -7.05 -4.85 8.03
C SER A 235 -7.08 -5.24 6.55
N LEU A 236 -8.14 -5.89 6.07
CA LEU A 236 -8.22 -6.26 4.65
C LEU A 236 -8.19 -5.00 3.78
N GLY A 237 -7.02 -4.76 3.17
CA GLY A 237 -6.82 -3.91 2.00
C GLY A 237 -7.07 -2.40 2.13
N HIS A 238 -6.55 -1.71 3.15
CA HIS A 238 -6.48 -0.23 3.10
C HIS A 238 -5.43 0.24 2.09
N TYR A 239 -5.82 0.21 0.82
CA TYR A 239 -4.98 0.63 -0.29
C TYR A 239 -5.03 2.14 -0.45
N ILE A 240 -3.86 2.77 -0.38
CA ILE A 240 -3.69 4.22 -0.52
C ILE A 240 -3.77 4.62 -1.99
N GLY A 241 -3.24 3.77 -2.88
CA GLY A 241 -3.16 4.06 -4.30
C GLY A 241 -2.40 2.97 -5.07
N TYR A 242 -2.35 3.13 -6.39
CA TYR A 242 -1.77 2.14 -7.29
C TYR A 242 -1.27 2.77 -8.58
N LEU A 243 -0.39 2.03 -9.27
CA LEU A 243 0.11 2.29 -10.60
C LEU A 243 -0.15 1.07 -11.49
N THR A 244 -0.53 1.35 -12.73
CA THR A 244 -0.62 0.34 -13.80
C THR A 244 0.79 -0.07 -14.28
N PRO A 245 0.97 -1.22 -14.95
CA PRO A 245 2.28 -1.64 -15.46
C PRO A 245 2.93 -0.62 -16.39
N THR A 246 2.13 0.06 -17.21
CA THR A 246 2.61 1.13 -18.10
C THR A 246 3.18 2.31 -17.30
N GLU A 247 2.54 2.68 -16.19
CA GLU A 247 2.99 3.75 -15.32
C GLU A 247 4.22 3.36 -14.50
N VAL A 248 4.30 2.11 -14.05
CA VAL A 248 5.49 1.56 -13.39
C VAL A 248 6.70 1.61 -14.34
N LYS A 249 6.53 1.21 -15.60
CA LYS A 249 7.59 1.31 -16.63
C LYS A 249 8.01 2.76 -16.88
N ARG A 250 7.07 3.70 -16.89
CA ARG A 250 7.37 5.14 -16.99
C ARG A 250 8.13 5.64 -15.77
N LEU A 251 7.72 5.25 -14.56
CA LEU A 251 8.41 5.59 -13.33
C LEU A 251 9.83 5.02 -13.31
N ALA A 252 10.01 3.76 -13.70
CA ALA A 252 11.31 3.12 -13.84
C ALA A 252 12.20 3.85 -14.84
N HIS A 253 11.64 4.30 -15.98
CA HIS A 253 12.35 5.13 -16.93
C HIS A 253 12.76 6.48 -16.31
N CYS A 254 11.87 7.19 -15.62
CA CYS A 254 12.24 8.45 -14.96
C CYS A 254 13.34 8.28 -13.90
N LEU A 255 13.45 7.10 -13.30
CA LEU A 255 14.40 6.79 -12.23
C LEU A 255 15.62 6.00 -12.70
N HIS A 256 15.84 5.84 -14.02
CA HIS A 256 16.86 4.93 -14.54
C HIS A 256 18.31 5.31 -14.15
N THR A 257 18.58 6.60 -13.92
CA THR A 257 19.87 7.14 -13.44
C THR A 257 19.85 7.53 -11.97
N ALA A 258 18.69 7.43 -11.31
CA ALA A 258 18.57 7.85 -9.92
C ALA A 258 19.39 6.93 -9.01
N THR A 259 20.15 7.55 -8.12
CA THR A 259 20.86 6.83 -7.04
C THR A 259 20.23 7.24 -5.73
N ALA A 260 19.76 6.26 -4.96
CA ALA A 260 19.21 6.53 -3.64
C ALA A 260 20.33 6.91 -2.66
N PRO A 261 20.10 7.86 -1.74
CA PRO A 261 21.04 8.12 -0.67
C PRO A 261 21.16 6.89 0.24
N GLU A 262 22.36 6.64 0.74
CA GLU A 262 22.58 5.58 1.73
C GLU A 262 21.79 5.88 3.02
N THR A 263 21.25 4.84 3.65
CA THR A 263 20.40 4.96 4.84
C THR A 263 21.09 5.73 5.98
N GLU A 264 22.39 5.50 6.18
CA GLU A 264 23.17 6.23 7.19
C GLU A 264 23.31 7.72 6.87
N VAL A 265 23.49 8.07 5.59
CA VAL A 265 23.62 9.45 5.15
C VAL A 265 22.30 10.19 5.32
N ALA A 266 21.18 9.54 4.95
CA ALA A 266 19.85 10.07 5.16
C ALA A 266 19.52 10.27 6.66
N ALA A 267 19.94 9.35 7.53
CA ALA A 267 19.78 9.48 8.98
C ALA A 267 20.55 10.69 9.52
N ARG A 268 21.82 10.84 9.13
CA ARG A 268 22.65 11.99 9.56
C ARG A 268 22.12 13.33 9.04
N ASP A 269 21.62 13.39 7.81
CA ASP A 269 20.99 14.61 7.27
C ASP A 269 19.74 14.96 8.06
N TYR A 270 18.91 13.96 8.42
CA TYR A 270 17.73 14.20 9.23
C TYR A 270 18.06 14.65 10.66
N ASP A 271 19.08 14.08 11.30
CA ASP A 271 19.50 14.52 12.63
C ASP A 271 19.99 15.96 12.63
N ARG A 272 20.75 16.38 11.60
CA ARG A 272 21.16 17.78 11.43
C ARG A 272 19.97 18.70 11.26
N PHE A 273 19.02 18.32 10.40
CA PHE A 273 17.78 19.06 10.21
C PHE A 273 17.02 19.24 11.54
N ARG A 274 16.85 18.17 12.32
CA ARG A 274 16.19 18.22 13.63
C ARG A 274 16.89 19.16 14.61
N GLN A 275 18.22 19.11 14.67
CA GLN A 275 19.02 19.99 15.54
C GLN A 275 18.89 21.45 15.11
N GLY A 276 18.92 21.73 13.80
CA GLY A 276 18.74 23.08 13.26
C GLY A 276 17.35 23.65 13.52
N VAL A 277 16.30 22.82 13.43
CA VAL A 277 14.93 23.23 13.77
C VAL A 277 14.82 23.57 15.26
N ALA A 278 15.43 22.75 16.12
CA ALA A 278 15.43 22.98 17.57
C ALA A 278 16.23 24.23 17.97
N SER A 279 17.29 24.57 17.25
CA SER A 279 18.09 25.78 17.48
C SER A 279 17.54 27.04 16.79
N GLY A 280 16.46 26.92 15.98
CA GLY A 280 15.87 28.02 15.22
C GLY A 280 16.75 28.51 14.06
N GLN A 281 17.74 27.73 13.64
CA GLN A 281 18.70 28.07 12.58
C GLN A 281 18.38 27.40 11.24
N GLU A 282 17.47 26.43 11.22
CA GLU A 282 17.12 25.71 9.99
C GLU A 282 16.14 26.50 9.12
N THR A 283 16.46 26.61 7.83
CA THR A 283 15.63 27.25 6.81
C THR A 283 15.08 26.27 5.79
N ARG A 284 15.60 25.03 5.77
CA ARG A 284 15.15 23.97 4.87
C ARG A 284 13.75 23.47 5.23
N LEU A 285 13.05 22.94 4.25
CA LEU A 285 11.79 22.22 4.44
C LEU A 285 12.04 20.71 4.60
N ILE A 286 11.07 19.99 5.19
CA ILE A 286 11.20 18.54 5.47
C ILE A 286 11.35 17.70 4.20
N ASP A 287 10.79 18.15 3.07
CA ASP A 287 10.91 17.51 1.76
C ASP A 287 12.29 17.71 1.12
N GLU A 288 13.06 18.69 1.59
CA GLU A 288 14.47 18.88 1.18
C GLU A 288 15.43 17.94 1.90
N VAL A 289 14.97 17.17 2.90
CA VAL A 289 15.77 16.18 3.64
C VAL A 289 15.86 14.87 2.86
N LEU A 290 17.04 14.25 2.87
CA LEU A 290 17.28 12.99 2.16
C LEU A 290 16.37 11.84 2.66
N PRO A 291 15.76 11.05 1.75
CA PRO A 291 14.87 9.95 2.12
C PRO A 291 15.63 8.69 2.54
N ALA A 292 15.22 8.07 3.66
CA ALA A 292 15.83 6.81 4.13
C ALA A 292 15.42 5.57 3.30
N TYR A 293 14.27 5.62 2.63
CA TYR A 293 13.68 4.48 1.91
C TYR A 293 13.75 4.61 0.38
N GLY A 294 14.66 5.45 -0.13
CA GLY A 294 14.85 5.61 -1.57
C GLY A 294 15.22 4.31 -2.27
N THR A 295 16.11 3.50 -1.67
CA THR A 295 16.54 2.21 -2.22
C THR A 295 15.38 1.22 -2.35
N ASN A 296 14.49 1.18 -1.36
CA ASN A 296 13.31 0.32 -1.38
C ASN A 296 12.37 0.69 -2.53
N LEU A 297 12.12 1.99 -2.73
CA LEU A 297 11.31 2.48 -3.84
C LEU A 297 11.93 2.12 -5.20
N LEU A 298 13.23 2.37 -5.38
CA LEU A 298 13.93 2.06 -6.64
C LEU A 298 13.89 0.56 -6.95
N THR A 299 14.10 -0.28 -5.94
CA THR A 299 14.08 -1.74 -6.08
C THR A 299 12.68 -2.22 -6.46
N ALA A 300 11.65 -1.78 -5.74
CA ALA A 300 10.26 -2.13 -6.03
C ALA A 300 9.85 -1.76 -7.46
N VAL A 301 10.17 -0.53 -7.87
CA VAL A 301 9.85 -0.02 -9.22
C VAL A 301 10.56 -0.81 -10.30
N ARG A 302 11.85 -1.12 -10.11
CA ARG A 302 12.64 -1.89 -11.08
C ARG A 302 12.09 -3.30 -11.26
N LEU A 303 11.91 -4.02 -10.16
CA LEU A 303 11.41 -5.40 -10.19
C LEU A 303 10.02 -5.48 -10.80
N ALA A 304 9.11 -4.57 -10.41
CA ALA A 304 7.77 -4.53 -10.99
C ALA A 304 7.80 -4.19 -12.49
N ALA A 305 8.67 -3.28 -12.93
CA ALA A 305 8.82 -2.96 -14.36
C ALA A 305 9.35 -4.14 -15.19
N GLU A 306 10.32 -4.90 -14.65
CA GLU A 306 10.91 -6.08 -15.29
C GLU A 306 9.90 -7.21 -15.46
N GLN A 307 8.98 -7.35 -14.50
CA GLN A 307 7.98 -8.42 -14.46
C GLN A 307 6.62 -8.00 -15.05
N ASP A 308 6.53 -6.80 -15.64
CA ASP A 308 5.28 -6.23 -16.19
C ASP A 308 4.12 -6.15 -15.17
N LEU A 309 4.46 -5.88 -13.92
CA LEU A 309 3.52 -5.68 -12.82
C LEU A 309 3.19 -4.20 -12.62
N GLY A 310 1.99 -3.94 -12.10
CA GLY A 310 1.65 -2.69 -11.45
C GLY A 310 2.28 -2.61 -10.06
N LEU A 311 2.04 -1.50 -9.38
CA LEU A 311 2.36 -1.33 -7.96
C LEU A 311 1.11 -0.93 -7.18
N ILE A 312 0.96 -1.42 -5.96
CA ILE A 312 -0.13 -1.03 -5.06
C ILE A 312 0.45 -0.71 -3.68
N CYS A 313 -0.05 0.35 -3.04
CA CYS A 313 0.43 0.79 -1.75
C CYS A 313 -0.62 0.60 -0.65
N ARG A 314 -0.21 0.09 0.50
CA ARG A 314 -1.06 -0.14 1.67
C ARG A 314 -0.57 0.66 2.88
N GLN A 315 -1.51 1.19 3.66
CA GLN A 315 -1.21 1.78 4.96
C GLN A 315 -1.02 0.67 6.01
N LYS A 316 0.08 0.73 6.78
CA LYS A 316 0.35 -0.16 7.91
C LYS A 316 -0.20 0.48 9.18
#